data_AF-A0A853I8T1-F1
#
_entry.id   AF-A0A853I8T1-F1
#
_cell.length_a   1.000
_cell.length_b   1.000
_cell.length_c   1.000
_cell.angle_alpha   90.00
_cell.angle_beta   90.00
_cell.angle_gamma   90.00
#
_symmetry.space_group_name_H-M   'P 1'
#
loop_
_entity.id
_entity.type
_entity.pdbx_description
1 polymer ?
#
loop_
_entity_poly.entity_id
_entity_poly.type
_entity_poly.pdbx_seq_one_letter_code
_entity_poly.pdbx_strand_id
1 'polypeptide(L)' 'MNNRHRRTLQRVFQKPTLSSIAWRDIEALFKAAGGEIHEGAGSRVHVVLND' A
#
# COMPACT_ATOMS: atom_id res chain seq x y z
N MET A 1 0.20 -10.11 -7.12
CA MET A 1 1.47 -9.72 -6.45
C MET A 1 2.68 -9.88 -7.40
N ASN A 2 3.57 -8.87 -7.52
CA ASN A 2 4.79 -8.95 -8.35
C ASN A 2 6.05 -8.49 -7.57
N ASN A 3 7.24 -8.53 -8.19
CA ASN A 3 8.50 -8.12 -7.53
C ASN A 3 8.51 -6.65 -7.07
N ARG A 4 7.85 -5.74 -7.80
CA ARG A 4 7.74 -4.33 -7.39
C ARG A 4 6.95 -4.22 -6.10
N HIS A 5 5.80 -4.87 -6.01
CA HIS A 5 4.95 -4.85 -4.81
C HIS A 5 5.66 -5.46 -3.60
N ARG A 6 6.39 -6.57 -3.77
CA ARG A 6 7.23 -7.16 -2.70
C ARG A 6 8.28 -6.18 -2.18
N ARG A 7 8.92 -5.42 -3.07
CA ARG A 7 9.89 -4.39 -2.69
C ARG A 7 9.23 -3.23 -1.96
N THR A 8 8.04 -2.81 -2.39
CA THR A 8 7.25 -1.80 -1.67
C THR A 8 6.91 -2.27 -0.26
N LEU A 9 6.44 -3.51 -0.11
CA LEU A 9 6.15 -4.11 1.19
C LEU A 9 7.39 -4.11 2.11
N GLN A 10 8.55 -4.52 1.59
CA GLN A 10 9.81 -4.49 2.35
C GLN A 10 10.19 -3.06 2.79
N ARG A 11 10.02 -2.07 1.90
CA ARG A 11 10.32 -0.66 2.19
C ARG A 11 9.41 -0.09 3.27
N VAL A 12 8.13 -0.46 3.30
CA VAL A 12 7.17 -0.03 4.33
C VAL A 12 7.62 -0.47 5.73
N PHE A 13 8.20 -1.67 5.85
CA PHE A 13 8.69 -2.21 7.12
C PHE A 13 10.17 -1.91 7.41
N GLN A 14 10.86 -1.17 6.54
CA GLN A 14 12.26 -0.81 6.74
C GLN A 14 12.42 0.11 7.95
N LYS A 15 13.52 -0.06 8.67
CA LYS A 15 13.93 0.83 9.78
C LYS A 15 15.27 1.49 9.45
N PRO A 16 15.37 2.83 9.45
CA PRO A 16 14.29 3.81 9.70
C PRO A 16 13.21 3.80 8.59
N THR A 17 12.01 4.28 8.93
CA THR A 17 10.89 4.38 7.98
C THR A 17 11.27 5.29 6.81
N LEU A 18 11.09 4.79 5.59
CA LEU A 18 11.35 5.58 4.38
C LEU A 18 10.21 6.58 4.13
N SER A 19 10.56 7.87 4.04
CA SER A 19 9.61 8.95 3.70
C SER A 19 9.36 9.10 2.19
N SER A 20 10.12 8.41 1.34
CA SER A 20 10.11 8.57 -0.12
C SER A 20 9.26 7.53 -0.87
N ILE A 21 8.48 6.71 -0.15
CA ILE A 21 7.59 5.74 -0.79
C ILE A 21 6.40 6.49 -1.40
N ALA A 22 6.23 6.41 -2.71
CA ALA A 22 5.09 7.00 -3.39
C ALA A 22 3.79 6.31 -2.95
N TRP A 23 2.77 7.09 -2.57
CA TRP A 23 1.47 6.55 -2.16
C TRP A 23 0.85 5.59 -3.19
N ARG A 24 0.99 5.91 -4.49
CA ARG A 24 0.54 5.05 -5.60
C ARG A 24 1.13 3.64 -5.57
N ASP A 25 2.37 3.49 -5.09
CA ASP A 25 3.00 2.16 -4.95
C ASP A 25 2.38 1.35 -3.80
N ILE A 26 1.93 2.04 -2.74
CA ILE A 26 1.23 1.43 -1.58
C ILE A 26 -0.18 1.00 -2.02
N GLU A 27 -0.90 1.84 -2.77
CA GLU A 27 -2.21 1.48 -3.34
C GLU A 27 -2.10 0.28 -4.28
N ALA A 28 -1.10 0.26 -5.16
CA ALA A 28 -0.86 -0.86 -6.06
C ALA A 28 -0.52 -2.15 -5.30
N LEU A 29 0.20 -2.06 -4.17
CA LEU A 29 0.49 -3.17 -3.28
C LEU A 29 -0.81 -3.76 -2.71
N PHE A 30 -1.70 -2.95 -2.15
CA PHE A 30 -2.98 -3.43 -1.60
C PHE A 30 -3.85 -4.07 -2.67
N LYS A 31 -4.02 -3.43 -3.83
CA LYS A 31 -4.75 -4.01 -4.97
C LYS A 31 -4.17 -5.35 -5.40
N ALA A 32 -2.84 -5.46 -5.45
CA ALA A 32 -2.16 -6.69 -5.85
C ALA A 32 -2.18 -7.81 -4.79
N ALA A 33 -2.55 -7.49 -3.55
CA ALA A 33 -2.86 -8.44 -2.49
C ALA A 33 -4.33 -8.89 -2.51
N GLY A 34 -5.16 -8.34 -3.41
CA GLY A 34 -6.61 -8.59 -3.45
C GLY A 34 -7.42 -7.66 -2.55
N GLY A 35 -6.82 -6.56 -2.09
CA GLY A 35 -7.50 -5.58 -1.26
C GLY A 35 -8.29 -4.57 -2.06
N GLU A 36 -9.43 -4.15 -1.52
CA GLU A 36 -10.25 -3.06 -2.03
C GLU A 36 -9.86 -1.75 -1.33
N ILE A 37 -9.86 -0.64 -2.09
CA ILE A 37 -9.49 0.68 -1.60
C ILE A 37 -10.69 1.62 -1.79
N HIS A 38 -11.12 2.28 -0.72
CA HIS A 38 -12.21 3.25 -0.74
C HIS A 38 -11.70 4.61 -0.26
N GLU A 39 -12.04 5.67 -0.99
CA GLU A 39 -11.78 7.04 -0.57
C GLU A 39 -12.78 7.46 0.50
N GLY A 40 -12.28 8.02 1.60
CA GLY A 40 -13.08 8.59 2.68
C GLY A 40 -13.16 10.11 2.60
N ALA A 41 -13.78 10.73 3.60
CA ALA A 41 -13.83 12.20 3.68
C ALA A 41 -12.41 12.80 3.85
N GLY A 42 -12.06 13.73 2.97
CA GLY A 42 -10.75 14.38 2.95
C GLY A 42 -9.64 13.44 2.47
N SER A 43 -8.46 13.50 3.09
CA SER A 43 -7.31 12.65 2.73
C SER A 43 -7.37 11.22 3.30
N ARG A 44 -8.54 10.76 3.74
CA ARG A 44 -8.71 9.44 4.37
C ARG A 44 -8.86 8.37 3.29
N VAL A 45 -8.23 7.22 3.51
CA VAL A 45 -8.34 6.03 2.64
C VAL A 45 -8.62 4.81 3.51
N HIS A 46 -9.62 4.02 3.14
CA HIS A 46 -9.98 2.76 3.77
C HIS A 46 -9.52 1.59 2.88
N VAL A 47 -8.95 0.55 3.50
CA VAL A 47 -8.49 -0.65 2.78
C VAL A 47 -9.11 -1.87 3.42
N VAL A 48 -9.82 -2.67 2.62
CA VAL A 48 -10.40 -3.96 3.02
C VAL A 48 -9.58 -5.07 2.39
N LEU A 49 -9.20 -6.08 3.16
CA LEU A 49 -8.39 -7.20 2.68
C LEU A 49 -8.83 -8.49 3.40
N ASN A 50 -9.09 -9.54 2.62
CA ASN A 50 -9.56 -10.86 3.09
C ASN A 50 -10.93 -10.84 3.80
N ASP A 51 -11.94 -10.24 3.16
CA ASP A 51 -13.33 -10.39 3.57
C ASP A 51 -13.88 -11.79 3.21
#